data_AF-A0A524G7S2-F1
#
_entry.id   AF-A0A524G7S2-F1
#
_cell.length_a   1.000
_cell.length_b   1.000
_cell.length_c   1.000
_cell.angle_alpha   90.00
_cell.angle_beta   90.00
_cell.angle_gamma   90.00
#
_symmetry.space_group_name_H-M   'P 1'
#
loop_
_entity.id
_entity.type
_entity.pdbx_description
1 polymer ?
#
loop_
_entity_poly.entity_id
_entity_poly.type
_entity_poly.pdbx_seq_one_letter_code
_entity_poly.pdbx_strand_id
1 'polypeptide(L)'
;MVFDLSDQHTLDELPDYVYVALGRRGMEPLPLKECTYECDGKDLQLLKFSQTKASPIEKGVDEIIEDWLVQCEKCKRQFTIRCIVRYADGERIDTRVDIIDDTDKNLGWLGSY
;
A
#
# COMPACT_ATOMS: atom_id res chain seq x y z
N MET A 1 15.38 10.88 0.95
CA MET A 1 16.20 9.70 0.56
C MET A 1 15.22 8.56 0.44
N VAL A 2 15.23 7.80 -0.65
CA VAL A 2 14.30 6.68 -0.88
C VAL A 2 15.15 5.41 -0.89
N PHE A 3 14.78 4.42 -0.09
CA PHE A 3 15.50 3.15 0.03
C PHE A 3 14.86 2.13 -0.92
N ASP A 4 15.63 1.53 -1.82
CA ASP A 4 15.18 0.43 -2.68
C ASP A 4 15.54 -0.89 -1.99
N LEU A 5 14.52 -1.70 -1.64
CA LEU A 5 14.69 -2.94 -0.86
C LEU A 5 13.96 -4.12 -1.52
N SER A 6 13.81 -4.07 -2.84
CA SER A 6 12.96 -4.98 -3.62
C SER A 6 13.27 -6.47 -3.43
N ASP A 7 14.53 -6.85 -3.14
CA ASP A 7 14.94 -8.25 -2.92
C ASP A 7 14.65 -8.78 -1.51
N GLN A 8 14.19 -7.92 -0.59
CA GLN A 8 13.96 -8.26 0.82
C GLN A 8 12.49 -8.35 1.18
N HIS A 9 11.60 -7.90 0.29
CA HIS A 9 10.18 -7.77 0.56
C HIS A 9 9.32 -8.62 -0.36
N THR A 10 8.20 -9.08 0.16
CA THR A 10 7.19 -9.85 -0.59
C THR A 10 5.79 -9.30 -0.32
N LEU A 11 4.85 -9.55 -1.23
CA LEU A 11 3.45 -9.12 -1.03
C LEU A 11 2.76 -9.84 0.14
N ASP A 12 3.34 -10.89 0.69
CA ASP A 12 2.82 -11.58 1.88
C ASP A 12 2.92 -10.72 3.15
N GLU A 13 3.72 -9.66 3.13
CA GLU A 13 3.80 -8.67 4.20
C GLU A 13 2.62 -7.71 4.20
N LEU A 14 1.94 -7.55 3.05
CA LEU A 14 0.71 -6.79 2.94
C LEU A 14 -0.48 -7.65 3.35
N PRO A 15 -1.47 -7.09 4.07
CA PRO A 15 -2.68 -7.80 4.41
C PRO A 15 -3.47 -8.14 3.14
N ASP A 16 -4.30 -9.18 3.22
CA ASP A 16 -5.19 -9.55 2.11
C ASP A 16 -6.26 -8.48 1.84
N TYR A 17 -6.68 -7.78 2.89
CA TYR A 17 -7.75 -6.78 2.84
C TYR A 17 -7.34 -5.48 3.51
N VAL A 18 -7.86 -4.39 2.96
CA VAL A 18 -7.93 -3.09 3.65
C VAL A 18 -9.39 -2.77 3.93
N TYR A 19 -9.63 -1.87 4.88
CA TYR A 19 -10.99 -1.53 5.30
C TYR A 19 -11.31 -0.09 4.97
N VAL A 20 -12.42 0.13 4.27
CA VAL A 20 -12.96 1.47 4.01
C VAL A 20 -14.13 1.75 4.95
N ALA A 21 -14.14 2.93 5.55
CA ALA A 21 -15.23 3.35 6.44
C ALA A 21 -16.45 3.79 5.62
N LEU A 22 -17.59 3.15 5.82
CA LEU A 22 -18.88 3.48 5.20
C LEU A 22 -19.80 4.30 6.14
N GLY A 23 -19.20 5.06 7.05
CA GLY A 23 -19.91 5.81 8.08
C GLY A 23 -20.71 4.89 9.00
N ARG A 24 -22.04 5.11 9.10
CA ARG A 24 -22.92 4.31 9.98
C ARG A 24 -23.10 2.86 9.52
N ARG A 25 -22.72 2.52 8.29
CA ARG A 25 -22.84 1.16 7.75
C ARG A 25 -21.68 0.25 8.18
N GLY A 26 -20.73 0.78 8.94
CA GLY A 26 -19.55 0.04 9.42
C GLY A 26 -18.38 0.16 8.46
N MET A 27 -17.64 -0.94 8.31
CA MET A 27 -16.46 -1.03 7.46
C MET A 27 -16.69 -2.09 6.38
N GLU A 28 -16.20 -1.82 5.17
CA GLU A 28 -16.21 -2.78 4.08
C GLU A 28 -14.78 -3.24 3.78
N PRO A 29 -14.51 -4.56 3.76
CA PRO A 29 -13.22 -5.09 3.34
C PRO A 29 -13.09 -4.97 1.82
N LEU A 30 -11.96 -4.45 1.37
CA LEU A 30 -11.56 -4.38 -0.03
C LEU A 30 -10.28 -5.19 -0.23
N PRO A 31 -10.23 -6.09 -1.24
CA PRO A 31 -9.05 -6.88 -1.51
C PRO A 31 -7.89 -5.98 -1.94
N LEU A 32 -6.76 -6.07 -1.24
CA LEU A 32 -5.59 -5.26 -1.52
C LEU A 32 -4.75 -5.83 -2.66
N LYS A 33 -4.65 -7.16 -2.71
CA LYS A 33 -3.76 -7.90 -3.62
C LYS A 33 -4.47 -8.30 -4.92
N GLU A 34 -5.43 -7.50 -5.38
CA GLU A 34 -6.13 -7.66 -6.65
C GLU A 34 -5.86 -6.49 -7.60
N CYS A 35 -6.02 -6.72 -8.90
CA CYS A 35 -5.78 -5.70 -9.91
C CYS A 35 -6.81 -4.57 -9.82
N THR A 36 -6.34 -3.32 -9.67
CA THR A 36 -7.21 -2.13 -9.59
C THR A 36 -7.91 -1.76 -10.91
N TYR A 37 -7.47 -2.31 -12.05
CA TYR A 37 -8.08 -2.07 -13.36
C TYR A 37 -9.16 -3.10 -13.68
N GLU A 38 -10.08 -2.77 -14.60
CA GLU A 38 -11.18 -3.62 -15.10
C GLU A 38 -10.67 -4.84 -15.91
N CYS A 39 -9.91 -5.73 -15.26
CA CYS A 39 -9.44 -6.96 -15.86
C CYS A 39 -9.67 -8.19 -14.97
N ASP A 40 -10.22 -8.05 -13.75
CA ASP A 40 -10.48 -9.13 -12.79
C ASP A 40 -9.23 -10.01 -12.52
N GLY A 41 -8.04 -9.42 -12.55
CA GLY A 41 -6.79 -10.10 -12.22
C GLY A 41 -6.66 -10.26 -10.71
N LYS A 42 -6.40 -11.48 -10.24
CA LYS A 42 -6.27 -11.80 -8.81
C LYS A 42 -4.84 -11.97 -8.32
N ASP A 43 -3.90 -12.02 -9.26
CA ASP A 43 -2.50 -12.29 -9.00
C ASP A 43 -1.68 -11.06 -9.37
N LEU A 44 -0.91 -10.58 -8.40
CA LEU A 44 0.01 -9.45 -8.53
C LEU A 44 1.43 -9.93 -8.29
N GLN A 45 2.35 -9.42 -9.10
CA GLN A 45 3.78 -9.59 -8.94
C GLN A 45 4.39 -8.31 -8.37
N LEU A 46 5.20 -8.40 -7.31
CA LEU A 46 6.00 -7.27 -6.84
C LEU A 46 7.14 -7.01 -7.83
N LEU A 47 7.23 -5.77 -8.31
CA LEU A 47 8.33 -5.33 -9.17
C LEU A 47 9.37 -4.52 -8.41
N LYS A 48 8.90 -3.66 -7.50
CA LYS A 48 9.77 -2.80 -6.71
C LYS A 48 9.12 -2.46 -5.38
N PHE A 49 9.94 -2.43 -4.34
CA PHE A 49 9.56 -1.87 -3.05
C PHE A 49 10.48 -0.71 -2.70
N SER A 50 9.90 0.38 -2.19
CA SER A 50 10.67 1.48 -1.66
C SER A 50 10.03 2.15 -0.46
N GLN A 51 10.86 2.70 0.42
CA GLN A 51 10.38 3.45 1.58
C GLN A 51 11.10 4.79 1.79
N THR A 52 10.42 5.76 2.39
CA THR A 52 10.98 7.11 2.63
C THR A 52 11.97 7.18 3.78
N LYS A 53 11.89 6.23 4.72
CA LYS A 53 12.74 6.14 5.93
C LYS A 53 12.98 4.68 6.27
N ALA A 54 14.12 4.38 6.90
CA ALA A 54 14.43 3.03 7.35
C ALA A 54 13.70 2.65 8.65
N SER A 55 13.38 3.64 9.49
CA SER A 55 12.71 3.45 10.79
C SER A 55 11.99 4.73 11.22
N PRO A 56 10.94 4.64 12.06
CA PRO A 56 10.26 5.81 12.62
C PRO A 56 11.15 6.51 13.65
N ILE A 57 10.85 7.77 13.98
CA ILE A 57 11.44 8.45 15.14
C ILE A 57 10.92 7.84 16.45
N GLU A 58 11.74 7.85 17.50
CA GLU A 58 11.40 7.28 18.81
C GLU A 58 10.35 8.09 19.59
N LYS A 59 10.21 9.40 19.33
CA LYS A 59 9.30 10.28 20.06
C LYS A 59 8.61 11.26 19.13
N GLY A 60 7.31 11.47 19.36
CA GLY A 60 6.45 12.30 18.52
C GLY A 60 5.74 11.51 17.43
N VAL A 61 5.15 12.24 16.48
CA VAL A 61 4.41 11.65 15.36
C VAL A 61 5.31 11.56 14.14
N ASP A 62 5.28 10.43 13.46
CA ASP A 62 5.99 10.22 12.20
C ASP A 62 5.14 9.53 11.13
N GLU A 63 5.56 9.69 9.88
CA GLU A 63 4.99 8.98 8.74
C GLU A 63 6.12 8.36 7.90
N ILE A 64 5.96 7.08 7.56
CA ILE A 64 6.78 6.38 6.59
C ILE A 64 5.88 6.03 5.40
N ILE A 65 6.33 6.37 4.21
CA ILE A 65 5.65 6.00 2.98
C ILE A 65 6.38 4.80 2.42
N GLU A 66 5.64 3.71 2.24
CA GLU A 66 6.05 2.45 1.63
C GLU A 66 5.33 2.32 0.29
N ASP A 67 6.09 2.36 -0.81
CA ASP A 67 5.59 2.22 -2.17
C ASP A 67 5.90 0.82 -2.69
N TRP A 68 4.83 0.08 -2.97
CA TRP A 68 4.87 -1.28 -3.53
C TRP A 68 4.43 -1.22 -4.99
N LEU A 69 5.39 -1.11 -5.91
CA LEU A 69 5.12 -1.17 -7.35
C LEU A 69 4.83 -2.62 -7.73
N VAL A 70 3.61 -2.86 -8.18
CA VAL A 70 3.11 -4.18 -8.55
C VAL A 70 2.73 -4.23 -10.02
N GLN A 71 2.74 -5.45 -10.57
CA GLN A 71 2.24 -5.74 -11.90
C GLN A 71 1.15 -6.80 -11.82
N CYS A 72 0.01 -6.54 -12.47
CA CYS A 72 -1.02 -7.56 -12.64
C CYS A 72 -0.52 -8.65 -13.60
N GLU A 73 -0.57 -9.91 -13.18
CA GLU A 73 -0.10 -11.01 -14.02
C GLU A 73 -0.97 -11.22 -15.26
N LYS A 74 -2.25 -10.84 -15.20
CA LYS A 74 -3.24 -11.01 -16.28
C LYS A 74 -3.13 -9.93 -17.35
N CYS A 75 -3.26 -8.65 -16.99
CA CYS A 75 -3.27 -7.53 -17.96
C CYS A 75 -1.90 -6.86 -18.14
N LYS A 76 -0.91 -7.25 -17.34
CA LYS A 76 0.48 -6.72 -17.35
C LYS A 76 0.60 -5.22 -17.04
N ARG A 77 -0.50 -4.54 -16.67
CA ARG A 77 -0.45 -3.16 -16.18
C ARG A 77 0.21 -3.09 -14.81
N GLN A 78 0.88 -1.99 -14.57
CA GLN A 78 1.52 -1.69 -13.31
C GLN A 78 0.70 -0.66 -12.54
N PHE A 79 0.79 -0.70 -11.22
CA PHE A 79 0.28 0.33 -10.33
C PHE A 79 1.06 0.25 -9.02
N THR A 80 1.01 1.30 -8.22
CA THR A 80 1.67 1.33 -6.91
C THR A 80 0.62 1.26 -5.81
N ILE A 81 0.80 0.30 -4.90
CA ILE A 81 0.11 0.31 -3.61
C ILE A 81 0.96 1.17 -2.68
N ARG A 82 0.47 2.35 -2.33
CA ARG A 82 1.15 3.28 -1.44
C ARG A 82 0.60 3.15 -0.02
N CYS A 83 1.41 2.59 0.87
CA CYS A 83 1.13 2.49 2.30
C CYS A 83 1.74 3.70 3.02
N ILE A 84 0.88 4.57 3.55
CA ILE A 84 1.26 5.69 4.41
C ILE A 84 1.09 5.20 5.85
N VAL A 85 2.21 4.83 6.45
CA VAL A 85 2.27 4.24 7.78
C VAL A 85 2.50 5.34 8.80
N ARG A 86 1.57 5.50 9.74
CA ARG A 86 1.66 6.51 10.79
C ARG A 86 2.16 5.90 12.09
N TYR A 87 3.07 6.60 12.74
CA TYR A 87 3.67 6.20 14.00
C TYR A 87 3.47 7.28 15.06
N ALA A 88 3.29 6.86 16.32
CA ALA A 88 3.41 7.71 17.50
C ALA A 88 4.39 7.06 18.47
N ASP A 89 5.41 7.82 18.89
CA ASP A 89 6.43 7.37 19.83
C ASP A 89 7.07 6.03 19.42
N GLY A 90 7.33 5.88 18.11
CA GLY A 90 7.91 4.67 17.51
C GLY A 90 6.93 3.52 17.27
N GLU A 91 5.69 3.60 17.76
CA GLU A 91 4.67 2.57 17.58
C GLU A 91 3.73 2.86 16.39
N ARG A 92 3.43 1.84 15.59
CA ARG A 92 2.52 1.94 14.43
C ARG A 92 1.09 2.15 14.91
N ILE A 93 0.45 3.22 14.45
CA ILE A 93 -0.94 3.56 14.81
C ILE A 93 -1.91 2.97 13.79
N ASP A 94 -1.65 3.24 12.50
CA ASP A 94 -2.45 2.76 11.39
C ASP A 94 -1.67 2.88 10.07
N THR A 95 -2.21 2.23 9.04
CA THR A 95 -1.72 2.33 7.68
C THR A 95 -2.85 2.77 6.76
N ARG A 96 -2.68 3.92 6.12
CA ARG A 96 -3.55 4.35 5.02
C ARG A 96 -3.00 3.81 3.70
N VAL A 97 -3.89 3.28 2.86
CA VAL A 97 -3.51 2.77 1.54
C VAL A 97 -4.13 3.61 0.43
N ASP A 98 -3.27 4.18 -0.40
CA ASP A 98 -3.64 4.86 -1.65
C ASP A 98 -3.19 4.02 -2.85
N ILE A 99 -3.91 4.13 -3.98
CA ILE A 99 -3.48 3.52 -5.25
C ILE A 99 -2.96 4.60 -6.19
N ILE A 100 -1.77 4.39 -6.75
CA ILE A 100 -1.17 5.24 -7.78
C ILE A 100 -1.18 4.46 -9.10
N ASP A 101 -1.73 5.02 -10.16
CA ASP A 101 -1.74 4.38 -11.47
C ASP A 101 -0.37 4.43 -12.17
N ASP A 102 -0.29 3.78 -13.34
CA ASP A 102 0.87 3.75 -14.23
C ASP A 102 1.29 5.09 -14.81
N THR A 103 0.50 6.15 -14.61
CA THR A 103 0.79 7.53 -15.03
C THR A 103 1.20 8.43 -13.86
N ASP A 104 1.55 7.83 -12.71
CA ASP A 104 1.85 8.51 -11.43
C ASP A 104 0.67 9.31 -10.86
N LYS A 105 -0.56 9.07 -11.34
CA LYS A 105 -1.75 9.72 -10.82
C LYS A 105 -2.27 8.93 -9.62
N ASN A 106 -2.43 9.62 -8.49
CA ASN A 106 -3.08 9.07 -7.32
C ASN A 106 -4.59 8.89 -7.60
N LEU A 107 -5.05 7.64 -7.65
CA LEU A 107 -6.46 7.25 -7.81
C LEU A 107 -7.27 7.43 -6.52
N GLY A 108 -6.59 7.67 -5.40
CA GLY A 108 -7.18 8.00 -4.11
C GLY A 108 -7.00 6.90 -3.07
N TRP A 109 -7.68 7.11 -1.96
CA TRP A 109 -7.69 6.23 -0.80
C TRP A 109 -8.50 4.97 -1.07
N LEU A 110 -7.87 3.80 -0.92
CA LEU A 110 -8.52 2.50 -1.00
C LEU A 110 -9.09 2.07 0.34
N GLY A 111 -8.32 2.22 1.42
CA GLY A 111 -8.72 1.81 2.76
C GLY A 111 -7.58 1.91 3.76
N SER A 112 -7.81 1.45 4.98
CA SER A 112 -6.82 1.43 6.05
C SER A 112 -6.81 0.08 6.78
N TYR A 113 -5.70 -0.20 7.46
CA TYR A 113 -5.54 -1.35 8.35
C TYR A 113 -4.54 -1.06 9.48
#